data_AF-A0A6I9YWM1-F1
#
_entry.id   AF-A0A6I9YWM1-F1
#
_cell.length_a   1.000
_cell.length_b   1.000
_cell.length_c   1.000
_cell.angle_alpha   90.00
_cell.angle_beta   90.00
_cell.angle_gamma   90.00
#
_symmetry.space_group_name_H-M   'P 1'
#
loop_
_entity.id
_entity.type
_entity.pdbx_description
1 polymer ?
#
loop_
_entity_poly.entity_id
_entity_poly.type
_entity_poly.pdbx_seq_one_letter_code
_entity_poly.pdbx_strand_id
1 'polypeptide(L)'
;GPGAVGWLLSGAAQGRCYSFGIPVAATPPERVRAARLQGTVQRRLEEAPWGARGRVLPLLCYGRGGALLEKGFLVQDERGLPETRAFLDELLRGLLLPAHLCVYEEGEGGRLGCTWWGFQGAGKESQLLGRANVVAAEEADFHPAVPHHLGDTVFRSREAARQVLEECTSIIPESRLVLELVDKCPKHPKKGNFPLIVIEGLDATGKTTVTHFLKDSLDAVLLRTPPSCVGQWRKIFDDEPPLIRRAFYALTNYIVASEVAKESSKFPVILD
;
A
#
# COMPACT_ATOMS: atom_id res chain seq x y z
N GLY A 1 -8.37 14.55 -11.44
CA GLY A 1 -9.71 14.76 -12.04
C GLY A 1 -10.45 13.42 -12.07
N PRO A 2 -11.79 13.36 -11.99
CA PRO A 2 -12.53 12.10 -11.83
C PRO A 2 -12.74 11.35 -13.17
N GLY A 3 -11.72 11.32 -14.04
CA GLY A 3 -11.82 10.82 -15.42
C GLY A 3 -11.89 9.29 -15.56
N ALA A 4 -11.34 8.55 -14.59
CA ALA A 4 -11.29 7.08 -14.65
C ALA A 4 -12.54 6.37 -14.08
N VAL A 5 -13.52 7.13 -13.58
CA VAL A 5 -14.66 6.54 -12.85
C VAL A 5 -15.84 6.22 -13.79
N GLY A 6 -15.92 6.82 -14.98
CA GLY A 6 -17.07 6.70 -15.88
C GLY A 6 -17.44 5.26 -16.30
N TRP A 7 -16.44 4.41 -16.59
CA TRP A 7 -16.67 3.02 -16.99
C TRP A 7 -16.99 2.07 -15.82
N LEU A 8 -16.52 2.39 -14.61
CA LEU A 8 -16.80 1.61 -13.39
C LEU A 8 -18.22 1.87 -12.82
N LEU A 9 -18.89 2.90 -13.34
CA LEU A 9 -20.19 3.38 -12.87
C LEU A 9 -21.35 3.04 -13.82
N SER A 10 -21.07 2.46 -15.00
CA SER A 10 -22.07 2.16 -16.04
C SER A 10 -22.94 0.93 -15.76
N GLY A 11 -23.37 0.75 -14.51
CA GLY A 11 -24.24 -0.35 -14.08
C GLY A 11 -25.11 -0.06 -12.86
N ALA A 12 -25.04 1.15 -12.29
CA ALA A 12 -25.81 1.51 -11.10
C ALA A 12 -27.16 2.13 -11.48
N ALA A 13 -28.10 1.32 -11.98
CA ALA A 13 -29.43 1.83 -12.36
C ALA A 13 -30.28 2.34 -11.17
N GLN A 14 -29.85 2.13 -9.92
CA GLN A 14 -30.55 2.59 -8.69
C GLN A 14 -29.62 2.99 -7.51
N GLY A 15 -28.30 2.90 -7.68
CA GLY A 15 -27.32 3.08 -6.60
C GLY A 15 -26.65 4.45 -6.59
N ARG A 16 -25.88 4.74 -5.54
CA ARG A 16 -25.04 5.95 -5.43
C ARG A 16 -23.59 5.56 -5.25
N CYS A 17 -22.71 6.31 -5.89
CA CYS A 17 -21.27 6.09 -5.79
C CYS A 17 -20.56 7.28 -5.17
N TYR A 18 -19.46 7.00 -4.49
CA TYR A 18 -18.66 7.97 -3.79
C TYR A 18 -17.19 7.69 -4.07
N SER A 19 -16.37 8.71 -4.28
CA SER A 19 -14.92 8.54 -4.27
C SER A 19 -14.28 9.55 -3.35
N PHE A 20 -13.18 9.17 -2.74
CA PHE A 20 -12.36 10.10 -1.98
C PHE A 20 -10.91 9.69 -2.06
N GLY A 21 -10.03 10.69 -2.02
CA GLY A 21 -8.59 10.53 -2.12
C GLY A 21 -7.89 11.01 -0.87
N ILE A 22 -6.80 10.34 -0.52
CA ILE A 22 -5.79 10.82 0.41
C ILE A 22 -4.57 11.19 -0.46
N PRO A 23 -4.13 12.47 -0.44
CA PRO A 23 -2.99 12.91 -1.24
C PRO A 23 -1.77 12.02 -1.00
N VAL A 24 -1.07 11.62 -2.07
CA VAL A 24 0.23 10.95 -1.93
C VAL A 24 1.22 11.98 -1.45
N ALA A 25 1.85 11.70 -0.31
CA ALA A 25 2.70 12.68 0.33
C ALA A 25 4.11 12.72 -0.27
N ALA A 26 4.74 13.91 -0.20
CA ALA A 26 6.00 14.20 -0.87
C ALA A 26 7.23 13.71 -0.10
N THR A 27 7.16 13.67 1.23
CA THR A 27 8.31 13.31 2.09
C THR A 27 8.17 11.90 2.71
N PRO A 28 9.27 11.21 3.05
CA PRO A 28 9.21 9.91 3.72
C PRO A 28 8.34 9.88 5.01
N PRO A 29 8.44 10.85 5.95
CA PRO A 29 7.57 10.91 7.13
C PRO A 29 6.08 10.94 6.75
N GLU A 30 5.74 11.77 5.77
CA GLU A 30 4.35 11.91 5.36
C GLU A 30 3.85 10.69 4.59
N ARG A 31 4.72 9.99 3.85
CA ARG A 31 4.38 8.72 3.17
C ARG A 31 4.02 7.63 4.18
N VAL A 32 4.77 7.52 5.28
CA VAL A 32 4.46 6.59 6.38
C VAL A 32 3.12 6.94 7.02
N ARG A 33 2.89 8.22 7.36
CA ARG A 33 1.61 8.68 7.90
C ARG A 33 0.45 8.41 6.94
N ALA A 34 0.60 8.73 5.66
CA ALA A 34 -0.41 8.52 4.63
C ALA A 34 -0.73 7.04 4.42
N ALA A 35 0.29 6.16 4.42
CA ALA A 35 0.11 4.71 4.29
C ALA A 35 -0.67 4.13 5.48
N ARG A 36 -0.36 4.55 6.71
CA ARG A 36 -1.11 4.13 7.91
C ARG A 36 -2.53 4.69 7.93
N LEU A 37 -2.72 5.94 7.51
CA LEU A 37 -4.04 6.52 7.36
C LEU A 37 -4.90 5.71 6.38
N GLN A 38 -4.33 5.35 5.23
CA GLN A 38 -5.00 4.48 4.25
C GLN A 38 -5.37 3.12 4.83
N GLY A 39 -4.46 2.47 5.58
CA GLY A 39 -4.75 1.18 6.23
C GLY A 39 -5.86 1.29 7.29
N THR A 40 -5.88 2.37 8.06
CA THR A 40 -6.96 2.63 9.04
C THR A 40 -8.30 2.90 8.35
N VAL A 41 -8.31 3.69 7.28
CA VAL A 41 -9.50 3.95 6.48
C VAL A 41 -10.03 2.67 5.86
N GLN A 42 -9.17 1.84 5.27
CA GLN A 42 -9.55 0.56 4.67
C GLN A 42 -10.28 -0.34 5.69
N ARG A 43 -9.71 -0.52 6.89
CA ARG A 43 -10.35 -1.32 7.95
C ARG A 43 -11.72 -0.77 8.36
N ARG A 44 -11.85 0.55 8.50
CA ARG A 44 -13.15 1.18 8.79
C ARG A 44 -14.16 0.95 7.68
N LEU A 45 -13.73 1.00 6.41
CA LEU A 45 -14.61 0.72 5.27
C LEU A 45 -15.04 -0.76 5.20
N GLU A 46 -14.21 -1.70 5.65
CA GLU A 46 -14.55 -3.13 5.75
C GLU A 46 -15.62 -3.38 6.84
N GLU A 47 -15.63 -2.57 7.89
CA GLU A 47 -16.61 -2.60 8.98
C GLU A 47 -17.89 -1.78 8.67
N ALA A 48 -18.01 -1.26 7.45
CA ALA A 48 -19.05 -0.29 7.10
C ALA A 48 -20.47 -0.90 7.05
N PRO A 49 -21.51 -0.12 7.41
CA PRO A 49 -22.90 -0.60 7.49
C PRO A 49 -23.53 -0.98 6.15
N TRP A 50 -22.85 -0.74 5.02
CA TRP A 50 -23.29 -1.12 3.67
C TRP A 50 -22.56 -2.34 3.10
N GLY A 51 -21.69 -3.02 3.85
CA GLY A 51 -20.85 -4.11 3.33
C GLY A 51 -21.61 -5.22 2.57
N ALA A 52 -22.86 -5.52 2.96
CA ALA A 52 -23.69 -6.54 2.30
C ALA A 52 -24.40 -6.06 1.02
N ARG A 53 -24.41 -4.75 0.73
CA ARG A 53 -25.16 -4.13 -0.38
C ARG A 53 -24.31 -3.19 -1.23
N GLY A 54 -23.00 -3.22 -1.03
CA GLY A 54 -22.10 -2.27 -1.63
C GLY A 54 -20.71 -2.85 -1.76
N ARG A 55 -19.88 -2.15 -2.53
CA ARG A 55 -18.50 -2.53 -2.77
C ARG A 55 -17.57 -1.36 -2.52
N VAL A 56 -16.41 -1.67 -1.95
CA VAL A 56 -15.31 -0.73 -1.77
C VAL A 56 -14.18 -1.17 -2.70
N LEU A 57 -13.79 -0.31 -3.61
CA LEU A 57 -12.74 -0.56 -4.58
C LEU A 57 -11.57 0.39 -4.32
N PRO A 58 -10.32 -0.08 -4.34
CA PRO A 58 -9.16 0.80 -4.25
C PRO A 58 -9.13 1.72 -5.48
N LEU A 59 -8.86 3.00 -5.25
CA LEU A 59 -8.75 4.02 -6.28
C LEU A 59 -7.31 4.52 -6.36
N LEU A 60 -6.79 4.56 -7.58
CA LEU A 60 -5.51 5.17 -7.91
C LEU A 60 -5.74 6.13 -9.09
N CYS A 61 -5.52 7.42 -8.88
CA CYS A 61 -5.83 8.42 -9.89
C CYS A 61 -4.84 9.60 -9.87
N TYR A 62 -4.89 10.43 -10.92
CA TYR A 62 -4.21 11.72 -10.90
C TYR A 62 -5.11 12.76 -10.22
N GLY A 63 -4.52 13.50 -9.29
CA GLY A 63 -5.14 14.60 -8.57
C GLY A 63 -5.55 15.76 -9.48
N ARG A 64 -6.07 16.82 -8.87
CA ARG A 64 -6.49 18.02 -9.61
C ARG A 64 -5.24 18.75 -10.12
N GLY A 65 -5.08 18.84 -11.44
CA GLY A 65 -3.88 19.38 -12.09
C GLY A 65 -2.94 18.34 -12.71
N GLY A 66 -3.30 17.06 -12.69
CA GLY A 66 -2.64 16.00 -13.49
C GLY A 66 -1.27 15.52 -13.00
N ALA A 67 -0.55 16.32 -12.22
CA ALA A 67 0.83 16.03 -11.85
C ALA A 67 1.00 15.09 -10.64
N LEU A 68 0.08 15.12 -9.67
CA LEU A 68 0.23 14.36 -8.42
C LEU A 68 -0.67 13.13 -8.40
N LEU A 69 -0.13 12.01 -7.94
CA LEU A 69 -0.88 10.78 -7.72
C LEU A 69 -1.74 10.90 -6.45
N GLU A 70 -2.96 10.39 -6.49
CA GLU A 70 -3.84 10.23 -5.33
C GLU A 70 -4.23 8.77 -5.19
N LYS A 71 -4.30 8.33 -3.94
CA LYS A 71 -4.77 7.00 -3.55
C LYS A 71 -5.98 7.15 -2.67
N GLY A 72 -6.96 6.30 -2.85
CA GLY A 72 -8.16 6.35 -2.04
C GLY A 72 -9.10 5.22 -2.37
N PHE A 73 -10.39 5.51 -2.33
CA PHE A 73 -11.43 4.49 -2.45
C PHE A 73 -12.57 4.98 -3.32
N LEU A 74 -13.14 4.05 -4.08
CA LEU A 74 -14.43 4.17 -4.73
C LEU A 74 -15.41 3.28 -3.96
N VAL A 75 -16.39 3.90 -3.32
CA VAL A 75 -17.47 3.24 -2.61
C VAL A 75 -18.69 3.24 -3.50
N GLN A 76 -19.30 2.08 -3.70
CA GLN A 76 -20.56 1.96 -4.42
C GLN A 76 -21.59 1.35 -3.48
N ASP A 77 -22.72 2.04 -3.33
CA ASP A 77 -23.88 1.57 -2.58
C ASP A 77 -25.03 1.36 -3.54
N GLU A 78 -25.43 0.11 -3.74
CA GLU A 78 -26.46 -0.26 -4.71
C GLU A 78 -27.83 0.34 -4.37
N ARG A 79 -28.05 0.72 -3.11
CA ARG A 79 -29.31 1.30 -2.63
C ARG A 79 -29.23 2.80 -2.37
N GLY A 80 -28.02 3.38 -2.44
CA GLY A 80 -27.76 4.81 -2.28
C GLY A 80 -28.27 5.41 -0.96
N LEU A 81 -28.27 4.65 0.13
CA LEU A 81 -28.92 5.03 1.38
C LEU A 81 -28.17 6.18 2.10
N PRO A 82 -28.86 7.03 2.89
CA PRO A 82 -28.24 8.16 3.56
C PRO A 82 -27.15 7.77 4.57
N GLU A 83 -27.22 6.59 5.18
CA GLU A 83 -26.25 6.15 6.19
C GLU A 83 -24.85 5.99 5.59
N THR A 84 -24.76 5.63 4.31
CA THR A 84 -23.48 5.52 3.58
C THR A 84 -22.78 6.87 3.53
N ARG A 85 -23.51 7.93 3.18
CA ARG A 85 -22.99 9.31 3.19
C ARG A 85 -22.61 9.75 4.60
N ALA A 86 -23.45 9.49 5.60
CA ALA A 86 -23.21 9.90 6.98
C ALA A 86 -21.92 9.27 7.55
N PHE A 87 -21.71 7.98 7.31
CA PHE A 87 -20.49 7.30 7.72
C PHE A 87 -19.25 7.85 7.02
N LEU A 88 -19.31 8.09 5.70
CA LEU A 88 -18.17 8.65 4.96
C LEU A 88 -17.85 10.07 5.44
N ASP A 89 -18.85 10.87 5.76
CA ASP A 89 -18.64 12.19 6.36
C ASP A 89 -17.98 12.07 7.74
N GLU A 90 -18.43 11.17 8.61
CA GLU A 90 -17.81 10.92 9.92
C GLU A 90 -16.35 10.47 9.78
N LEU A 91 -16.12 9.49 8.91
CA LEU A 91 -14.79 8.94 8.63
C LEU A 91 -13.83 10.03 8.15
N LEU A 92 -14.25 10.85 7.17
CA LEU A 92 -13.41 11.91 6.60
C LEU A 92 -13.22 13.09 7.55
N ARG A 93 -14.23 13.43 8.37
CA ARG A 93 -14.08 14.41 9.46
C ARG A 93 -13.16 13.93 10.56
N GLY A 94 -12.94 12.63 10.72
CA GLY A 94 -11.97 12.07 11.67
C GLY A 94 -10.51 12.19 11.20
N LEU A 95 -10.26 12.51 9.93
CA LEU A 95 -8.90 12.57 9.39
C LEU A 95 -8.20 13.86 9.82
N LEU A 96 -6.92 13.73 10.18
CA LEU A 96 -6.05 14.86 10.50
C LEU A 96 -5.58 15.63 9.25
N LEU A 97 -5.60 14.97 8.08
CA LEU A 97 -5.18 15.54 6.81
C LEU A 97 -6.40 16.00 6.00
N PRO A 98 -6.25 17.04 5.15
CA PRO A 98 -7.30 17.42 4.21
C PRO A 98 -7.71 16.26 3.32
N ALA A 99 -9.01 16.12 3.09
CA ALA A 99 -9.57 15.10 2.23
C ALA A 99 -10.72 15.68 1.40
N HIS A 100 -11.05 14.98 0.32
CA HIS A 100 -12.14 15.36 -0.58
C HIS A 100 -13.05 14.18 -0.85
N LEU A 101 -14.36 14.41 -0.81
CA LEU A 101 -15.39 13.42 -1.13
C LEU A 101 -16.14 13.87 -2.38
N CYS A 102 -16.07 13.06 -3.42
CA CYS A 102 -16.90 13.17 -4.61
C CYS A 102 -18.11 12.26 -4.43
N VAL A 103 -19.31 12.81 -4.66
CA VAL A 103 -20.58 12.07 -4.72
C VAL A 103 -21.04 12.06 -6.16
N TYR A 104 -21.26 10.87 -6.70
CA TYR A 104 -21.72 10.66 -8.06
C TYR A 104 -23.19 10.31 -8.05
N GLU A 105 -23.96 11.04 -8.85
CA GLU A 105 -25.41 10.90 -8.97
C GLU A 105 -25.80 10.92 -10.44
N GLU A 106 -26.75 10.09 -10.82
CA GLU A 106 -27.31 10.15 -12.16
C GLU A 106 -28.16 11.42 -12.30
N GLY A 107 -27.79 12.25 -13.27
CA GLY A 107 -28.51 13.48 -13.63
C GLY A 107 -29.44 13.26 -14.83
N GLU A 108 -30.09 14.33 -15.25
CA GLU A 108 -31.02 14.29 -16.39
C GLU A 108 -30.33 13.79 -17.68
N GLY A 109 -31.02 12.91 -18.40
CA GLY A 109 -30.55 12.35 -19.67
C GLY A 109 -29.45 11.28 -19.53
N GLY A 110 -29.35 10.61 -18.38
CA GLY A 110 -28.36 9.54 -18.13
C GLY A 110 -26.93 10.05 -17.97
N ARG A 111 -26.75 11.37 -17.80
CA ARG A 111 -25.44 11.97 -17.56
C ARG A 111 -25.09 11.87 -16.09
N LEU A 112 -23.89 11.41 -15.79
CA LEU A 112 -23.43 11.32 -14.41
C LEU A 112 -22.93 12.68 -13.91
N GLY A 113 -23.56 13.19 -12.85
CA GLY A 113 -23.13 14.37 -12.11
C GLY A 113 -22.15 14.01 -11.00
N CYS A 114 -21.28 14.95 -10.63
CA CYS A 114 -20.36 14.84 -9.51
C CYS A 114 -20.42 16.09 -8.65
N THR A 115 -20.72 15.92 -7.36
CA THR A 115 -20.63 16.95 -6.33
C THR A 115 -19.41 16.67 -5.46
N TRP A 116 -18.51 17.65 -5.27
CA TRP A 116 -17.31 17.44 -4.47
C TRP A 116 -17.27 18.33 -3.21
N TRP A 117 -16.88 17.69 -2.11
CA TRP A 117 -16.86 18.26 -0.77
C TRP A 117 -15.43 18.21 -0.23
N GLY A 118 -15.01 19.26 0.46
CA GLY A 118 -13.72 19.34 1.14
C GLY A 118 -13.85 19.22 2.65
N PHE A 119 -12.88 18.53 3.25
CA PHE A 119 -12.75 18.32 4.69
C PHE A 119 -11.41 18.90 5.12
N GLN A 120 -11.42 19.90 5.99
CA GLN A 120 -10.25 20.70 6.39
C GLN A 120 -9.59 20.20 7.70
N GLY A 121 -9.85 18.95 8.08
CA GLY A 121 -9.33 18.29 9.28
C GLY A 121 -10.35 18.08 10.40
N ALA A 122 -9.88 17.44 11.48
CA ALA A 122 -10.68 16.95 12.59
C ALA A 122 -11.71 17.96 13.14
N GLY A 123 -12.99 17.58 13.11
CA GLY A 123 -14.09 18.35 13.71
C GLY A 123 -14.56 19.58 12.94
N LYS A 124 -13.99 19.88 11.77
CA LYS A 124 -14.48 20.97 10.91
C LYS A 124 -15.64 20.51 10.03
N GLU A 125 -16.55 21.44 9.72
CA GLU A 125 -17.63 21.17 8.79
C GLU A 125 -17.10 20.92 7.36
N SER A 126 -17.80 20.06 6.64
CA SER A 126 -17.54 19.80 5.23
C SER A 126 -17.99 21.00 4.39
N GLN A 127 -17.13 21.46 3.49
CA GLN A 127 -17.44 22.58 2.59
C GLN A 127 -17.73 22.05 1.18
N LEU A 128 -18.82 22.51 0.57
CA LEU A 128 -19.06 22.28 -0.85
C LEU A 128 -18.00 23.04 -1.66
N LEU A 129 -17.16 22.36 -2.43
CA LEU A 129 -16.18 23.03 -3.30
C LEU A 129 -16.68 23.15 -4.74
N GLY A 130 -17.80 22.49 -5.11
CA GLY A 130 -18.42 22.62 -6.43
C GLY A 130 -19.15 21.40 -6.97
N ARG A 131 -19.66 21.53 -8.20
CA ARG A 131 -20.43 20.54 -8.95
C ARG A 131 -20.04 20.57 -10.42
N ALA A 132 -19.92 19.42 -11.07
CA ALA A 132 -19.78 19.32 -12.53
C ALA A 132 -20.29 17.98 -13.05
N ASN A 133 -20.48 17.89 -14.36
CA ASN A 133 -20.73 16.62 -15.02
C ASN A 133 -19.43 15.81 -15.14
N VAL A 134 -19.54 14.50 -14.96
CA VAL A 134 -18.47 13.57 -15.27
C VAL A 134 -18.36 13.46 -16.79
N VAL A 135 -17.15 13.71 -17.28
CA VAL A 135 -16.80 13.63 -18.70
C VAL A 135 -15.62 12.68 -18.86
N ALA A 136 -15.49 12.08 -20.04
CA ALA A 136 -14.27 11.36 -20.40
C ALA A 136 -13.08 12.33 -20.30
N ALA A 137 -12.05 11.93 -19.55
CA ALA A 137 -10.80 12.68 -19.52
C ALA A 137 -9.95 12.29 -20.72
N GLU A 138 -9.06 13.20 -21.14
CA GLU A 138 -7.97 12.85 -22.04
C GLU A 138 -7.11 11.75 -21.41
N GLU A 139 -6.62 10.84 -22.25
CA GLU A 139 -5.74 9.77 -21.81
C GLU A 139 -4.42 10.38 -21.32
N ALA A 140 -4.02 10.05 -20.09
CA ALA A 140 -2.75 10.50 -19.54
C ALA A 140 -1.59 9.76 -20.21
N ASP A 141 -0.42 10.40 -20.30
CA ASP A 141 0.80 9.81 -20.89
C ASP A 141 1.16 8.44 -20.31
N PHE A 142 0.84 8.23 -19.02
CA PHE A 142 1.05 6.98 -18.33
C PHE A 142 -0.17 6.59 -17.51
N HIS A 143 -0.41 5.28 -17.40
CA HIS A 143 -1.37 4.74 -16.45
C HIS A 143 -0.90 5.05 -15.00
N PRO A 144 -1.77 5.47 -14.05
CA PRO A 144 -1.40 5.81 -12.68
C PRO A 144 -0.59 4.74 -11.93
N ALA A 145 -0.74 3.47 -12.32
CA ALA A 145 0.05 2.37 -11.77
C ALA A 145 1.55 2.50 -12.06
N VAL A 146 1.96 3.06 -13.20
CA VAL A 146 3.37 3.20 -13.58
C VAL A 146 4.15 4.06 -12.57
N PRO A 147 3.78 5.34 -12.32
CA PRO A 147 4.47 6.14 -11.31
C PRO A 147 4.31 5.56 -9.90
N HIS A 148 3.19 4.89 -9.61
CA HIS A 148 3.01 4.21 -8.32
C HIS A 148 4.05 3.10 -8.10
N HIS A 149 4.27 2.25 -9.10
CA HIS A 149 5.23 1.16 -9.01
C HIS A 149 6.65 1.67 -8.81
N LEU A 150 7.02 2.71 -9.56
CA LEU A 150 8.34 3.32 -9.52
C LEU A 150 8.65 4.05 -8.20
N GLY A 151 7.62 4.46 -7.44
CA GLY A 151 7.78 5.23 -6.20
C GLY A 151 7.57 4.44 -4.89
N ASP A 152 6.62 3.50 -4.88
CA ASP A 152 6.09 2.93 -3.62
C ASP A 152 6.14 1.41 -3.52
N THR A 153 6.42 0.69 -4.61
CA THR A 153 6.36 -0.78 -4.61
C THR A 153 7.71 -1.47 -4.46
N VAL A 154 8.80 -0.83 -4.88
CA VAL A 154 10.15 -1.40 -4.78
C VAL A 154 11.10 -0.36 -4.21
N PHE A 155 11.82 -0.73 -3.16
CA PHE A 155 12.90 0.10 -2.62
C PHE A 155 14.17 -0.10 -3.46
N ARG A 156 14.64 0.98 -4.10
CA ARG A 156 15.84 0.95 -4.96
C ARG A 156 17.16 1.08 -4.20
N SER A 157 17.11 1.41 -2.91
CA SER A 157 18.30 1.54 -2.08
C SER A 157 18.00 1.14 -0.64
N ARG A 158 19.08 0.76 0.07
CA ARG A 158 19.05 0.49 1.51
C ARG A 158 18.55 1.71 2.27
N GLU A 159 19.00 2.90 1.88
CA GLU A 159 18.67 4.18 2.49
C GLU A 159 17.18 4.51 2.36
N ALA A 160 16.57 4.23 1.20
CA ALA A 160 15.15 4.50 1.00
C ALA A 160 14.26 3.62 1.90
N ALA A 161 14.61 2.35 2.07
CA ALA A 161 13.90 1.46 2.99
C ALA A 161 14.17 1.83 4.46
N ARG A 162 15.40 2.25 4.76
CA ARG A 162 15.82 2.71 6.09
C ARG A 162 15.00 3.91 6.56
N GLN A 163 14.86 4.93 5.72
CA GLN A 163 14.07 6.13 6.03
C GLN A 163 12.64 5.78 6.46
N VAL A 164 12.00 4.81 5.82
CA VAL A 164 10.66 4.36 6.20
C VAL A 164 10.64 3.78 7.62
N LEU A 165 11.59 2.91 7.97
CA LEU A 165 11.64 2.34 9.33
C LEU A 165 12.08 3.35 10.39
N GLU A 166 12.93 4.32 10.05
CA GLU A 166 13.34 5.41 10.95
C GLU A 166 12.11 6.21 11.41
N GLU A 167 11.24 6.58 10.48
CA GLU A 167 9.96 7.26 10.77
C GLU A 167 9.01 6.38 11.59
N CYS A 168 9.11 5.06 11.45
CA CYS A 168 8.33 4.11 12.23
C CYS A 168 8.82 3.91 13.67
N THR A 169 10.02 4.36 14.05
CA THR A 169 10.59 4.07 15.40
C THR A 169 9.74 4.60 16.57
N SER A 170 8.94 5.64 16.35
CA SER A 170 8.04 6.21 17.36
C SER A 170 6.74 5.42 17.54
N ILE A 171 6.37 4.60 16.56
CA ILE A 171 5.08 3.91 16.47
C ILE A 171 5.19 2.38 16.47
N ILE A 172 6.33 1.85 16.03
CA ILE A 172 6.66 0.42 15.97
C ILE A 172 8.06 0.29 16.60
N PRO A 173 8.16 0.03 17.92
CA PRO A 173 9.44 -0.02 18.64
C PRO A 173 10.47 -0.99 18.02
N GLU A 174 10.01 -2.12 17.48
CA GLU A 174 10.81 -3.14 16.81
C GLU A 174 11.57 -2.59 15.60
N SER A 175 11.08 -1.50 14.98
CA SER A 175 11.79 -0.84 13.87
C SER A 175 13.19 -0.41 14.28
N ARG A 176 13.37 0.06 15.53
CA ARG A 176 14.70 0.42 16.04
C ARG A 176 15.64 -0.79 16.08
N LEU A 177 15.14 -1.93 16.56
CA LEU A 177 15.94 -3.15 16.69
C LEU A 177 16.31 -3.72 15.32
N VAL A 178 15.41 -3.66 14.33
CA VAL A 178 15.72 -4.02 12.93
C VAL A 178 16.80 -3.10 12.37
N LEU A 179 16.70 -1.79 12.57
CA LEU A 179 17.69 -0.82 12.10
C LEU A 179 19.08 -1.07 12.73
N GLU A 180 19.14 -1.37 14.02
CA GLU A 180 20.39 -1.72 14.72
C GLU A 180 21.05 -2.99 14.16
N LEU A 181 20.26 -4.01 13.78
CA LEU A 181 20.78 -5.21 13.14
C LEU A 181 21.31 -4.91 11.73
N VAL A 182 20.56 -4.12 10.96
CA VAL A 182 20.98 -3.66 9.63
C VAL A 182 22.29 -2.88 9.72
N ASP A 183 22.47 -2.01 10.72
CA ASP A 183 23.68 -1.20 10.88
C ASP A 183 24.94 -2.02 11.15
N LYS A 184 24.80 -3.21 11.73
CA LYS A 184 25.90 -4.16 11.91
C LYS A 184 26.28 -4.89 10.61
N CYS A 185 25.43 -4.83 9.58
CA CYS A 185 25.67 -5.52 8.31
C CYS A 185 26.68 -4.74 7.44
N PRO A 186 27.67 -5.43 6.84
CA PRO A 186 28.57 -4.82 5.85
C PRO A 186 27.78 -4.12 4.73
N LYS A 187 28.30 -2.99 4.23
CA LYS A 187 27.68 -2.27 3.10
C LYS A 187 27.73 -3.07 1.80
N HIS A 188 28.82 -3.83 1.61
CA HIS A 188 29.08 -4.62 0.41
C HIS A 188 29.52 -6.04 0.81
N PRO A 189 28.60 -6.88 1.31
CA PRO A 189 28.92 -8.27 1.61
C PRO A 189 29.35 -8.98 0.33
N LYS A 190 30.51 -9.65 0.36
CA LYS A 190 31.04 -10.39 -0.78
C LYS A 190 30.58 -11.84 -0.68
N LYS A 191 29.85 -12.33 -1.68
CA LYS A 191 29.50 -13.75 -1.81
C LYS A 191 30.80 -14.57 -1.86
N GLY A 192 30.82 -15.71 -1.19
CA GLY A 192 31.90 -16.68 -1.29
C GLY A 192 31.85 -17.48 -2.60
N ASN A 193 32.64 -18.55 -2.67
CA ASN A 193 32.86 -19.32 -3.90
C ASN A 193 31.69 -20.27 -4.23
N PHE A 194 30.89 -20.66 -3.25
CA PHE A 194 29.76 -21.56 -3.46
C PHE A 194 28.54 -20.85 -4.06
N PRO A 195 27.66 -21.57 -4.79
CA PRO A 195 26.49 -20.97 -5.41
C PRO A 195 25.47 -20.51 -4.37
N LEU A 196 24.74 -19.45 -4.74
CA LEU A 196 23.50 -19.04 -4.08
C LEU A 196 22.34 -19.43 -5.00
N ILE A 197 21.40 -20.20 -4.49
CA ILE A 197 20.20 -20.65 -5.18
C ILE A 197 19.00 -20.01 -4.47
N VAL A 198 18.17 -19.27 -5.20
CA VAL A 198 16.98 -18.60 -4.65
C VAL A 198 15.74 -19.31 -5.18
N ILE A 199 14.85 -19.74 -4.30
CA ILE A 199 13.61 -20.44 -4.66
C ILE A 199 12.44 -19.49 -4.42
N GLU A 200 11.89 -18.95 -5.50
CA GLU A 200 10.77 -18.00 -5.47
C GLU A 200 9.47 -18.65 -5.96
N GLY A 201 8.34 -18.14 -5.51
CA GLY A 201 7.02 -18.53 -6.01
C GLY A 201 5.88 -18.24 -5.04
N LEU A 202 4.65 -18.50 -5.48
CA LEU A 202 3.46 -18.25 -4.66
C LEU A 202 3.34 -19.25 -3.50
N ASP A 203 2.58 -18.87 -2.46
CA ASP A 203 2.31 -19.75 -1.33
C ASP A 203 1.60 -21.03 -1.77
N ALA A 204 1.81 -22.11 -1.01
CA ALA A 204 1.23 -23.44 -1.26
C ALA A 204 1.56 -24.07 -2.63
N THR A 205 2.63 -23.64 -3.31
CA THR A 205 3.10 -24.22 -4.59
C THR A 205 4.13 -25.35 -4.42
N GLY A 206 4.33 -25.87 -3.20
CA GLY A 206 5.29 -26.94 -2.93
C GLY A 206 6.75 -26.50 -2.80
N LYS A 207 7.03 -25.18 -2.74
CA LYS A 207 8.38 -24.62 -2.59
C LYS A 207 9.16 -25.27 -1.45
N THR A 208 8.57 -25.36 -0.26
CA THR A 208 9.21 -25.92 0.93
C THR A 208 9.68 -27.36 0.70
N THR A 209 8.90 -28.17 -0.03
CA THR A 209 9.28 -29.55 -0.38
C THR A 209 10.50 -29.57 -1.30
N VAL A 210 10.50 -28.75 -2.35
CA VAL A 210 11.63 -28.63 -3.29
C VAL A 210 12.88 -28.09 -2.58
N THR A 211 12.72 -27.06 -1.76
CA THR A 211 13.77 -26.44 -0.97
C THR A 211 14.45 -27.45 -0.03
N HIS A 212 13.67 -28.27 0.68
CA HIS A 212 14.23 -29.30 1.56
C HIS A 212 14.97 -30.39 0.78
N PHE A 213 14.40 -30.88 -0.32
CA PHE A 213 15.05 -31.88 -1.17
C PHE A 213 16.38 -31.38 -1.74
N LEU A 214 16.41 -30.14 -2.25
CA LEU A 214 17.62 -29.52 -2.78
C LEU A 214 18.67 -29.32 -1.69
N LYS A 215 18.25 -28.91 -0.49
CA LYS A 215 19.15 -28.73 0.65
C LYS A 215 19.90 -30.02 0.96
N ASP A 216 19.17 -31.12 1.10
CA ASP A 216 19.75 -32.41 1.46
C ASP A 216 20.60 -33.00 0.31
N SER A 217 20.19 -32.79 -0.94
CA SER A 217 20.92 -33.28 -2.12
C SER A 217 22.25 -32.56 -2.36
N LEU A 218 22.34 -31.28 -1.97
CA LEU A 218 23.52 -30.43 -2.20
C LEU A 218 24.38 -30.23 -0.95
N ASP A 219 24.01 -30.82 0.18
CA ASP A 219 24.58 -30.52 1.51
C ASP A 219 24.64 -28.99 1.74
N ALA A 220 23.54 -28.31 1.40
CA ALA A 220 23.46 -26.86 1.38
C ALA A 220 22.96 -26.29 2.73
N VAL A 221 23.30 -25.03 2.98
CA VAL A 221 22.70 -24.25 4.06
C VAL A 221 21.40 -23.62 3.58
N LEU A 222 20.32 -23.79 4.34
CA LEU A 222 19.03 -23.15 4.08
C LEU A 222 18.90 -21.87 4.90
N LEU A 223 18.77 -20.73 4.21
CA LEU A 223 18.44 -19.43 4.79
C LEU A 223 17.02 -19.02 4.40
N ARG A 224 16.42 -18.10 5.17
CA ARG A 224 15.05 -17.65 4.94
C ARG A 224 14.91 -16.13 4.95
N THR A 225 13.92 -15.61 4.24
CA THR A 225 13.47 -14.23 4.35
C THR A 225 12.10 -14.12 5.06
N PRO A 226 11.96 -13.29 6.12
CA PRO A 226 13.03 -12.62 6.85
C PRO A 226 13.91 -13.62 7.64
N PRO A 227 15.15 -13.25 8.03
CA PRO A 227 16.05 -14.12 8.78
C PRO A 227 15.51 -14.40 10.19
N SER A 228 15.94 -15.51 10.79
CA SER A 228 15.43 -15.96 12.10
C SER A 228 15.62 -14.94 13.22
N CYS A 229 16.69 -14.13 13.17
CA CYS A 229 17.00 -13.10 14.16
C CYS A 229 15.95 -11.97 14.25
N VAL A 230 15.12 -11.81 13.23
CA VAL A 230 13.98 -10.86 13.20
C VAL A 230 12.65 -11.56 12.95
N GLY A 231 12.63 -12.89 12.90
CA GLY A 231 11.45 -13.69 12.59
C GLY A 231 10.31 -13.47 13.58
N GLN A 232 10.63 -13.20 14.85
CA GLN A 232 9.66 -12.89 15.90
C GLN A 232 8.85 -11.61 15.63
N TRP A 233 9.38 -10.68 14.81
CA TRP A 233 8.69 -9.44 14.47
C TRP A 233 7.94 -9.50 13.14
N ARG A 234 8.05 -10.62 12.41
CA ARG A 234 7.43 -10.78 11.08
C ARG A 234 5.95 -10.41 11.10
N LYS A 235 5.18 -10.95 12.05
CA LYS A 235 3.74 -10.69 12.15
C LYS A 235 3.43 -9.20 12.35
N ILE A 236 4.22 -8.51 13.17
CA ILE A 236 4.05 -7.06 13.44
C ILE A 236 4.13 -6.26 12.14
N PHE A 237 5.12 -6.56 11.30
CA PHE A 237 5.30 -5.87 10.02
C PHE A 237 4.36 -6.38 8.91
N ASP A 238 3.94 -7.64 8.96
CA ASP A 238 2.97 -8.20 8.00
C ASP A 238 1.59 -7.53 8.13
N ASP A 239 1.22 -7.15 9.35
CA ASP A 239 -0.02 -6.45 9.70
C ASP A 239 0.00 -4.93 9.37
N GLU A 240 1.18 -4.37 9.04
CA GLU A 240 1.32 -2.95 8.69
C GLU A 240 1.08 -2.68 7.19
N PRO A 241 0.77 -1.43 6.80
CA PRO A 241 0.56 -1.05 5.40
C PRO A 241 1.71 -1.48 4.48
N PRO A 242 1.42 -1.75 3.18
CA PRO A 242 2.40 -2.31 2.26
C PRO A 242 3.72 -1.55 2.16
N LEU A 243 3.72 -0.22 2.34
CA LEU A 243 4.95 0.57 2.38
C LEU A 243 5.91 0.14 3.51
N ILE A 244 5.39 0.01 4.72
CA ILE A 244 6.15 -0.35 5.93
C ILE A 244 6.55 -1.81 5.85
N ARG A 245 5.61 -2.69 5.52
CA ARG A 245 5.87 -4.12 5.32
C ARG A 245 7.01 -4.33 4.32
N ARG A 246 6.94 -3.71 3.14
CA ARG A 246 7.98 -3.85 2.12
C ARG A 246 9.33 -3.28 2.57
N ALA A 247 9.34 -2.21 3.39
CA ALA A 247 10.58 -1.65 3.91
C ALA A 247 11.27 -2.64 4.89
N PHE A 248 10.48 -3.32 5.73
CA PHE A 248 10.96 -4.38 6.59
C PHE A 248 11.59 -5.53 5.77
N TYR A 249 10.88 -6.09 4.79
CA TYR A 249 11.45 -7.15 3.94
C TYR A 249 12.68 -6.67 3.15
N ALA A 250 12.66 -5.44 2.61
CA ALA A 250 13.80 -4.88 1.88
C ALA A 250 15.04 -4.73 2.77
N LEU A 251 14.89 -4.29 4.02
CA LEU A 251 16.01 -4.14 4.95
C LEU A 251 16.53 -5.48 5.47
N THR A 252 15.62 -6.41 5.78
CA THR A 252 16.02 -7.73 6.27
C THR A 252 16.72 -8.57 5.21
N ASN A 253 16.52 -8.28 3.92
CA ASN A 253 17.33 -8.84 2.84
C ASN A 253 18.82 -8.46 2.95
N TYR A 254 19.19 -7.30 3.53
CA TYR A 254 20.60 -6.95 3.76
C TYR A 254 21.22 -7.73 4.94
N ILE A 255 20.40 -8.10 5.92
CA ILE A 255 20.82 -9.01 7.00
C ILE A 255 21.11 -10.38 6.41
N VAL A 256 20.18 -10.91 5.62
CA VAL A 256 20.33 -12.19 4.91
C VAL A 256 21.53 -12.15 3.96
N ALA A 257 21.78 -11.05 3.24
CA ALA A 257 22.95 -10.93 2.37
C ALA A 257 24.28 -11.10 3.14
N SER A 258 24.31 -10.68 4.41
CA SER A 258 25.48 -10.87 5.28
C SER A 258 25.64 -12.33 5.69
N GLU A 259 24.54 -13.02 6.00
CA GLU A 259 24.54 -14.46 6.27
C GLU A 259 24.94 -15.27 5.03
N VAL A 260 24.39 -14.93 3.86
CA VAL A 260 24.77 -15.53 2.57
C VAL A 260 26.27 -15.39 2.33
N ALA A 261 26.85 -14.20 2.51
CA ALA A 261 28.29 -14.00 2.30
C ALA A 261 29.16 -14.89 3.20
N LYS A 262 28.74 -15.07 4.46
CA LYS A 262 29.41 -15.95 5.41
C LYS A 262 29.30 -17.42 5.03
N GLU A 263 28.09 -17.90 4.77
CA GLU A 263 27.82 -19.33 4.55
C GLU A 263 28.28 -19.80 3.15
N SER A 264 28.12 -18.95 2.12
CA SER A 264 28.60 -19.24 0.76
C SER A 264 30.12 -19.31 0.60
N SER A 265 30.87 -19.01 1.66
CA SER A 265 32.32 -19.27 1.71
C SER A 265 32.64 -20.74 2.00
N LYS A 266 31.67 -21.53 2.48
CA LYS A 266 31.86 -22.90 2.99
C LYS A 266 30.95 -23.92 2.31
N PHE A 267 29.71 -23.55 2.00
CA PHE A 267 28.67 -24.45 1.49
C PHE A 267 27.82 -23.76 0.41
N PRO A 268 27.17 -24.50 -0.50
CA PRO A 268 26.05 -23.98 -1.27
C PRO A 268 24.99 -23.38 -0.35
N VAL A 269 24.36 -22.28 -0.77
CA VAL A 269 23.31 -21.61 0.00
C VAL A 269 22.01 -21.66 -0.79
N ILE A 270 20.95 -22.14 -0.15
CA ILE A 270 19.57 -22.04 -0.64
C ILE A 270 18.86 -20.96 0.16
N LEU A 271 18.20 -20.04 -0.53
CA LEU A 271 17.38 -18.98 0.06
C LEU A 271 15.91 -19.19 -0.30
N ASP A 272 15.06 -19.24 0.72
CA ASP A 272 13.59 -19.40 0.67
C ASP A 272 12.86 -18.17 1.24
#